data_AF-A0A7L9UAB0-F1
#
_entry.id   AF-A0A7L9UAB0-F1
#
_cell.length_a   1.000
_cell.length_b   1.000
_cell.length_c   1.000
_cell.angle_alpha   90.00
_cell.angle_beta   90.00
_cell.angle_gamma   90.00
#
_symmetry.space_group_name_H-M   'P 1'
#
loop_
_entity.id
_entity.type
_entity.pdbx_description
1 polymer ?
#
loop_
_entity_poly.entity_id
_entity_poly.type
_entity_poly.pdbx_seq_one_letter_code
_entity_poly.pdbx_strand_id
1 'polypeptide(L)'
;MQPAFGAAAPEPELSGNGFTYRHDWGLRRGQWKLRLNWGDVNPRSRVFVSIGEGAGAGPDAGKFLGDARYTLHNVAPRAGGVDIWVNIEWSSDIRLYVDYLVVNPPATIRTVQVTVQRHSTVALTDAEADRILGDMGTILQSDDSPADVATPVRFVRNGPVQLLPAAIPAAIQTEADLTALLNAGSGVKIVQAIRWCGGPGGSIIGCAPVGSPTVNLAAVRFTANQEGLIWVHEYGHNCGLGHRTDDLRAVMYPSVGADHNVVNSAESASYLAGPLAVTGAVMASSCLLGAAVQPPQDVRAFVSQHWIAGIPYEAASHYTEEDAKRLLEWLVNEPEQHEEFLPEIVTTLGFIGSELAVQPLIDFVQSPRASQAVFNAKNAALIHLGDLINKSGSQAALAFLTQVATDTAAAKTLAVPRVDIAAAEAGVAGVSAPGLEELAAELAVSASFGLALAGKPEAEQTLIKLAQDTKAFPAVKAAAAEAAALSQKMRAQGQAAYYSAKCEGSKQP
;
A
#
# COMPACT_ATOMS: atom_id res chain seq x y z
N MET A 1 18.77 -50.02 -17.54
CA MET A 1 17.39 -49.63 -17.20
C MET A 1 16.91 -48.66 -18.26
N GLN A 2 16.02 -49.11 -19.15
CA GLN A 2 15.25 -48.20 -20.01
C GLN A 2 14.04 -47.70 -19.21
N PRO A 3 13.68 -46.42 -19.26
CA PRO A 3 12.40 -45.98 -18.73
C PRO A 3 11.30 -46.44 -19.68
N ALA A 4 10.41 -47.28 -19.17
CA ALA A 4 9.13 -47.56 -19.81
C ALA A 4 8.22 -46.34 -19.61
N PHE A 5 7.90 -45.63 -20.69
CA PHE A 5 6.84 -44.63 -20.68
C PHE A 5 5.50 -45.36 -20.81
N GLY A 6 4.77 -45.45 -19.68
CA GLY A 6 3.44 -46.02 -19.61
C GLY A 6 2.43 -45.21 -20.42
N ALA A 7 1.45 -45.92 -20.97
CA ALA A 7 0.38 -45.41 -21.81
C ALA A 7 -0.50 -44.37 -21.08
N ALA A 8 -0.91 -43.35 -21.85
CA ALA A 8 -1.84 -42.25 -21.52
C ALA A 8 -1.29 -41.09 -20.68
N ALA A 9 -0.24 -40.42 -21.16
CA ALA A 9 -0.15 -38.97 -20.99
C ALA A 9 -0.84 -38.32 -22.21
N PRO A 10 -1.72 -37.32 -22.04
CA PRO A 10 -2.17 -36.54 -23.19
C PRO A 10 -0.92 -36.01 -23.90
N GLU A 11 -0.83 -36.21 -25.22
CA GLU A 11 0.21 -35.56 -26.01
C GLU A 11 0.20 -34.07 -25.64
N PRO A 12 1.34 -33.46 -25.27
CA PRO A 12 1.35 -32.03 -25.07
C PRO A 12 1.11 -31.39 -26.44
N GLU A 13 -0.15 -31.09 -26.74
CA GLU A 13 -0.49 -30.10 -27.75
C GLU A 13 0.39 -28.87 -27.49
N LEU A 14 0.84 -28.22 -28.56
CA LEU A 14 1.52 -26.93 -28.50
C LEU A 14 0.62 -25.95 -27.74
N SER A 15 0.80 -25.85 -26.43
CA SER A 15 -0.03 -25.06 -25.53
C SER A 15 0.60 -23.69 -25.33
N GLY A 16 -0.19 -22.64 -25.55
CA GLY A 16 0.25 -21.25 -25.56
C GLY A 16 -0.03 -20.56 -26.89
N ASN A 17 0.46 -19.33 -27.04
CA ASN A 17 0.35 -18.60 -28.31
C ASN A 17 1.56 -18.95 -29.17
N GLY A 18 1.31 -19.59 -30.32
CA GLY A 18 2.31 -19.96 -31.30
C GLY A 18 2.45 -18.91 -32.39
N PHE A 19 3.68 -18.55 -32.73
CA PHE A 19 3.99 -17.64 -33.84
C PHE A 19 5.03 -18.27 -34.75
N THR A 20 4.93 -17.99 -36.05
CA THR A 20 5.95 -18.40 -37.02
C THR A 20 6.45 -17.18 -37.79
N TYR A 21 7.75 -17.14 -38.05
CA TYR A 21 8.39 -16.05 -38.80
C TYR A 21 9.58 -16.57 -39.57
N ARG A 22 9.70 -16.18 -40.84
CA ARG A 22 10.89 -16.42 -41.66
C ARG A 22 11.68 -15.13 -41.82
N HIS A 23 12.97 -15.20 -41.53
CA HIS A 23 13.91 -14.08 -41.73
C HIS A 23 14.90 -14.38 -42.85
N ASP A 24 15.10 -13.40 -43.75
CA ASP A 24 16.16 -13.39 -44.76
C ASP A 24 17.41 -12.71 -44.16
N TRP A 25 18.41 -13.51 -43.78
CA TRP A 25 19.67 -12.99 -43.22
C TRP A 25 20.66 -12.54 -44.31
N GLY A 26 20.26 -12.59 -45.58
CA GLY A 26 21.10 -12.24 -46.73
C GLY A 26 22.17 -13.29 -47.04
N LEU A 27 23.16 -12.87 -47.82
CA LEU A 27 24.29 -13.71 -48.25
C LEU A 27 25.27 -13.91 -47.08
N ARG A 28 25.59 -15.18 -46.76
CA ARG A 28 26.42 -15.59 -45.63
C ARG A 28 27.26 -16.83 -45.98
N ARG A 29 28.40 -16.99 -45.30
CA ARG A 29 29.23 -18.22 -45.26
C ARG A 29 29.95 -18.33 -43.91
N GLY A 30 30.36 -19.52 -43.50
CA GLY A 30 31.06 -19.72 -42.22
C GLY A 30 30.17 -19.51 -41.00
N GLN A 31 30.76 -19.10 -39.87
CA GLN A 31 30.07 -19.02 -38.58
C GLN A 31 29.49 -17.64 -38.29
N TRP A 32 28.25 -17.60 -37.80
CA TRP A 32 27.54 -16.36 -37.45
C TRP A 32 26.74 -16.49 -36.16
N LYS A 33 26.79 -15.45 -35.32
CA LYS A 33 25.83 -15.22 -34.23
C LYS A 33 24.81 -14.21 -34.72
N LEU A 34 23.57 -14.65 -34.94
CA LEU A 34 22.50 -13.85 -35.52
C LEU A 34 21.50 -13.49 -34.43
N ARG A 35 21.08 -12.23 -34.39
CA ARG A 35 20.23 -11.67 -33.34
C ARG A 35 18.93 -11.14 -33.93
N LEU A 36 17.85 -11.89 -33.76
CA LEU A 36 16.52 -11.44 -34.14
C LEU A 36 15.89 -10.66 -32.97
N ASN A 37 15.50 -9.41 -33.21
CA ASN A 37 14.67 -8.65 -32.27
C ASN A 37 13.20 -8.94 -32.59
N TRP A 38 12.47 -9.47 -31.60
CA TRP A 38 11.07 -9.83 -31.72
C TRP A 38 10.40 -9.69 -30.36
N GLY A 39 9.57 -8.66 -30.20
CA GLY A 39 8.97 -8.27 -28.90
C GLY A 39 8.18 -9.38 -28.20
N ASP A 40 7.59 -10.29 -28.98
CA ASP A 40 6.79 -11.39 -28.44
C ASP A 40 7.65 -12.52 -27.83
N VAL A 41 8.97 -12.50 -28.03
CA VAL A 41 9.89 -13.50 -27.46
C VAL A 41 10.36 -13.06 -26.08
N ASN A 42 10.29 -13.96 -25.11
CA ASN A 42 10.80 -13.80 -23.76
C ASN A 42 11.74 -14.95 -23.38
N PRO A 43 12.46 -14.89 -22.24
CA PRO A 43 13.39 -15.95 -21.84
C PRO A 43 12.74 -17.33 -21.62
N ARG A 44 11.41 -17.41 -21.44
CA ARG A 44 10.67 -18.68 -21.28
C ARG A 44 10.10 -19.20 -22.59
N SER A 45 10.19 -18.44 -23.69
CA SER A 45 9.74 -18.88 -25.01
C SER A 45 10.47 -20.16 -25.41
N ARG A 46 9.71 -21.14 -25.91
CA ARG A 46 10.29 -22.31 -26.57
C ARG A 46 10.46 -21.96 -28.04
N VAL A 47 11.70 -21.74 -28.46
CA VAL A 47 12.02 -21.33 -29.84
C VAL A 47 12.62 -22.49 -30.60
N PHE A 48 11.98 -22.88 -31.70
CA PHE A 48 12.48 -23.85 -32.65
C PHE A 48 12.95 -23.12 -33.90
N VAL A 49 14.11 -23.52 -34.41
CA VAL A 49 14.77 -22.82 -35.51
C VAL A 49 15.09 -23.80 -36.62
N SER A 50 14.69 -23.48 -37.85
CA SER A 50 15.05 -24.24 -39.05
C SER A 50 15.80 -23.36 -40.03
N ILE A 51 17.05 -23.70 -40.30
CA ILE A 51 17.95 -22.97 -41.21
C ILE A 51 18.03 -23.65 -42.57
N GLY A 52 18.29 -22.90 -43.64
CA GLY A 52 18.62 -23.45 -44.95
C GLY A 52 18.85 -22.41 -46.03
N GLU A 53 19.14 -22.89 -47.24
CA GLU A 53 19.45 -22.06 -48.40
C GLU A 53 18.18 -21.44 -48.99
N GLY A 54 18.18 -20.11 -49.19
CA GLY A 54 17.04 -19.39 -49.76
C GLY A 54 16.96 -19.53 -51.28
N ALA A 55 15.79 -19.91 -51.81
CA ALA A 55 15.60 -20.20 -53.24
C ALA A 55 15.54 -18.96 -54.15
N GLY A 56 15.48 -17.76 -53.58
CA GLY A 56 15.38 -16.50 -54.31
C GLY A 56 15.63 -15.31 -53.40
N ALA A 57 15.26 -14.11 -53.82
CA ALA A 57 15.24 -12.95 -52.92
C ALA A 57 13.87 -12.85 -52.23
N GLY A 58 13.87 -12.61 -50.91
CA GLY A 58 12.64 -12.46 -50.11
C GLY A 58 12.12 -13.76 -49.48
N PRO A 59 11.60 -13.70 -48.24
CA PRO A 59 11.27 -14.86 -47.41
C PRO A 59 10.25 -15.83 -48.04
N ASP A 60 9.35 -15.33 -48.90
CA ASP A 60 8.32 -16.13 -49.56
C ASP A 60 8.87 -17.08 -50.65
N ALA A 61 10.12 -16.87 -51.09
CA ALA A 61 10.75 -17.71 -52.11
C ALA A 61 10.99 -19.16 -51.64
N GLY A 62 10.93 -19.42 -50.33
CA GLY A 62 11.15 -20.76 -49.79
C GLY A 62 12.63 -21.10 -49.56
N LYS A 63 12.84 -22.30 -49.01
CA LYS A 63 14.17 -22.92 -48.90
C LYS A 63 14.29 -24.04 -49.94
N PHE A 64 15.51 -24.31 -50.39
CA PHE A 64 15.82 -25.49 -51.21
C PHE A 64 17.01 -26.27 -50.64
N LEU A 65 17.24 -27.46 -51.19
CA LEU A 65 18.34 -28.34 -50.80
C LEU A 65 19.48 -28.22 -51.81
N GLY A 66 20.52 -27.47 -51.46
CA GLY A 66 21.78 -27.39 -52.20
C GLY A 66 22.87 -28.32 -51.65
N ASP A 67 24.09 -28.21 -52.19
CA ASP A 67 25.26 -28.99 -51.77
C ASP A 67 25.91 -28.48 -50.47
N ALA A 68 25.58 -27.26 -50.04
CA ALA A 68 26.11 -26.64 -48.83
C ALA A 68 25.58 -27.31 -47.56
N ARG A 69 26.46 -27.48 -46.55
CA ARG A 69 26.04 -28.01 -45.24
C ARG A 69 25.76 -26.88 -44.26
N TYR A 70 24.65 -27.00 -43.55
CA TYR A 70 24.19 -26.04 -42.55
C TYR A 70 24.14 -26.69 -41.18
N THR A 71 24.72 -26.02 -40.17
CA THR A 71 24.68 -26.47 -38.77
C THR A 71 24.14 -25.36 -37.90
N LEU A 72 23.14 -25.67 -37.06
CA LEU A 72 22.65 -24.80 -35.99
C LEU A 72 23.26 -25.26 -34.67
N HIS A 73 24.11 -24.41 -34.08
CA HIS A 73 24.82 -24.71 -32.84
C HIS A 73 24.04 -24.35 -31.59
N ASN A 74 23.32 -23.23 -31.59
CA ASN A 74 22.59 -22.77 -30.41
C ASN A 74 21.36 -21.95 -30.78
N VAL A 75 20.35 -22.00 -29.91
CA VAL A 75 19.16 -21.14 -29.92
C VAL A 75 18.94 -20.62 -28.50
N ALA A 76 19.01 -19.31 -28.32
CA ALA A 76 18.91 -18.65 -27.02
C ALA A 76 17.81 -17.58 -27.05
N PRO A 77 16.59 -17.88 -26.58
CA PRO A 77 15.57 -16.88 -26.34
C PRO A 77 16.05 -15.88 -25.28
N ARG A 78 15.66 -14.63 -25.44
CA ARG A 78 15.91 -13.54 -24.48
C ARG A 78 14.70 -12.61 -24.46
N ALA A 79 14.69 -11.67 -23.52
CA ALA A 79 13.69 -10.60 -23.55
C ALA A 79 13.78 -9.84 -24.89
N GLY A 80 12.66 -9.76 -25.60
CA GLY A 80 12.52 -9.05 -26.87
C GLY A 80 13.29 -9.67 -28.04
N GLY A 81 13.65 -10.96 -28.00
CA GLY A 81 14.26 -11.58 -29.17
C GLY A 81 14.88 -12.96 -28.97
N VAL A 82 15.58 -13.43 -30.00
CA VAL A 82 16.30 -14.71 -30.01
C VAL A 82 17.67 -14.54 -30.67
N ASP A 83 18.69 -15.10 -30.02
CA ASP A 83 20.03 -15.19 -30.55
C ASP A 83 20.28 -16.63 -31.02
N ILE A 84 20.81 -16.81 -32.23
CA ILE A 84 21.17 -18.13 -32.77
C ILE A 84 22.64 -18.16 -33.21
N TRP A 85 23.24 -19.34 -33.18
CA TRP A 85 24.58 -19.56 -33.73
C TRP A 85 24.52 -20.58 -34.86
N VAL A 86 24.92 -20.19 -36.06
CA VAL A 86 24.87 -21.02 -37.27
C VAL A 86 26.25 -21.14 -37.92
N ASN A 87 26.46 -22.23 -38.68
CA ASN A 87 27.59 -22.41 -39.58
C ASN A 87 27.11 -22.82 -40.97
N ILE A 88 27.72 -22.25 -42.01
CA ILE A 88 27.45 -22.56 -43.42
C ILE A 88 28.76 -23.03 -44.05
N GLU A 89 28.87 -24.33 -44.33
CA GLU A 89 30.05 -24.95 -44.93
C GLU A 89 29.95 -24.89 -46.46
N TRP A 90 30.40 -23.78 -47.01
CA TRP A 90 30.45 -23.56 -48.45
C TRP A 90 31.59 -22.63 -48.86
N SER A 91 32.00 -22.70 -50.13
CA SER A 91 33.14 -21.93 -50.66
C SER A 91 32.77 -20.48 -51.04
N SER A 92 31.49 -20.18 -51.22
CA SER A 92 30.98 -18.83 -51.54
C SER A 92 29.85 -18.40 -50.60
N ASP A 93 29.53 -17.11 -50.59
CA ASP A 93 28.37 -16.63 -49.85
C ASP A 93 27.08 -17.14 -50.52
N ILE A 94 26.17 -17.66 -49.71
CA ILE A 94 24.86 -18.16 -50.14
C ILE A 94 23.78 -17.57 -49.24
N ARG A 95 22.55 -17.47 -49.75
CA ARG A 95 21.48 -16.80 -49.02
C ARG A 95 20.97 -17.69 -47.88
N LEU A 96 20.94 -17.15 -46.67
CA LEU A 96 20.49 -17.85 -45.48
C LEU A 96 19.07 -17.44 -45.10
N TYR A 97 18.13 -18.40 -45.13
CA TYR A 97 16.81 -18.25 -44.52
C TYR A 97 16.73 -19.00 -43.21
N VAL A 98 16.07 -18.37 -42.25
CA VAL A 98 15.84 -18.93 -40.92
C VAL A 98 14.35 -18.83 -40.59
N ASP A 99 13.74 -19.98 -40.33
CA ASP A 99 12.38 -20.08 -39.81
C ASP A 99 12.45 -20.19 -38.29
N TYR A 100 11.64 -19.38 -37.62
CA TYR A 100 11.45 -19.38 -36.18
C TYR A 100 10.01 -19.81 -35.89
N LEU A 101 9.85 -20.86 -35.07
CA LEU A 101 8.60 -21.18 -34.40
C LEU A 101 8.78 -20.83 -32.93
N VAL A 102 7.99 -19.90 -32.44
CA VAL A 102 8.00 -19.45 -31.05
C VAL A 102 6.73 -19.95 -30.38
N VAL A 103 6.89 -20.72 -29.31
CA VAL A 103 5.79 -21.11 -28.42
C VAL A 103 6.02 -20.45 -27.08
N ASN A 104 5.20 -19.45 -26.77
CA ASN A 104 5.20 -18.86 -25.45
C ASN A 104 4.40 -19.76 -24.52
N PRO A 105 5.02 -20.37 -23.49
CA PRO A 105 4.25 -21.15 -22.53
C PRO A 105 3.18 -20.24 -21.90
N PRO A 106 1.97 -20.75 -21.61
CA PRO A 106 0.97 -19.97 -20.89
C PRO A 106 1.61 -19.44 -19.61
N ALA A 107 1.47 -18.12 -19.37
CA ALA A 107 1.92 -17.53 -18.12
C ALA A 107 1.25 -18.30 -16.98
N THR A 108 2.04 -18.92 -16.12
CA THR A 108 1.49 -19.54 -14.91
C THR A 108 1.07 -18.41 -14.00
N ILE A 109 -0.20 -18.03 -14.04
CA ILE A 109 -0.75 -16.99 -13.17
C ILE A 109 -0.85 -17.57 -11.77
N ARG A 110 -0.07 -17.01 -10.84
CA ARG A 110 -0.20 -17.33 -9.41
C ARG A 110 -1.55 -16.84 -8.94
N THR A 111 -2.40 -17.74 -8.47
CA THR A 111 -3.70 -17.38 -7.89
C THR A 111 -3.58 -17.31 -6.37
N VAL A 112 -3.87 -16.15 -5.80
CA VAL A 112 -3.93 -15.90 -4.37
C VAL A 112 -5.39 -15.94 -3.92
N GLN A 113 -5.71 -16.87 -3.04
CA GLN A 113 -7.04 -17.00 -2.43
C GLN A 113 -7.12 -16.09 -1.21
N VAL A 114 -8.08 -15.15 -1.20
CA VAL A 114 -8.16 -14.08 -0.20
C VAL A 114 -9.50 -14.15 0.54
N THR A 115 -9.47 -14.41 1.84
CA THR A 115 -10.64 -14.19 2.69
C THR A 115 -10.85 -12.68 2.86
N VAL A 116 -12.09 -12.21 2.80
CA VAL A 116 -12.42 -10.79 3.00
C VAL A 116 -13.40 -10.68 4.16
N GLN A 117 -13.08 -9.81 5.11
CA GLN A 117 -13.88 -9.55 6.30
C GLN A 117 -14.17 -8.06 6.42
N ARG A 118 -15.33 -7.70 6.96
CA ARG A 118 -15.71 -6.31 7.22
C ARG A 118 -16.29 -6.14 8.61
N HIS A 119 -16.09 -4.97 9.20
CA HIS A 119 -16.81 -4.58 10.40
C HIS A 119 -18.30 -4.35 10.08
N SER A 120 -19.18 -4.53 11.07
CA SER A 120 -20.63 -4.40 10.89
C SER A 120 -21.09 -2.97 10.53
N THR A 121 -20.26 -1.97 10.82
CA THR A 121 -20.46 -0.55 10.49
C THR A 121 -19.96 -0.16 9.10
N VAL A 122 -19.38 -1.10 8.33
CA VAL A 122 -18.82 -0.84 7.01
C VAL A 122 -19.55 -1.65 5.95
N ALA A 123 -20.00 -0.99 4.89
CA ALA A 123 -20.60 -1.67 3.75
C ALA A 123 -19.51 -2.20 2.82
N LEU A 124 -19.59 -3.49 2.49
CA LEU A 124 -18.78 -4.13 1.45
C LEU A 124 -19.50 -5.41 1.04
N THR A 125 -19.93 -5.44 -0.22
CA THR A 125 -20.58 -6.60 -0.83
C THR A 125 -19.56 -7.56 -1.44
N ASP A 126 -20.01 -8.79 -1.69
CA ASP A 126 -19.25 -9.80 -2.43
C ASP A 126 -18.75 -9.31 -3.79
N ALA A 127 -19.61 -8.64 -4.56
CA ALA A 127 -19.28 -8.15 -5.89
C ALA A 127 -18.24 -7.01 -5.85
N GLU A 128 -18.36 -6.10 -4.88
CA GLU A 128 -17.35 -5.06 -4.68
C GLU A 128 -16.01 -5.65 -4.24
N ALA A 129 -16.00 -6.63 -3.34
CA ALA A 129 -14.77 -7.31 -2.93
C ALA A 129 -14.10 -8.02 -4.11
N ASP A 130 -14.87 -8.70 -4.96
CA ASP A 130 -14.35 -9.35 -6.18
C ASP A 130 -13.78 -8.35 -7.16
N ARG A 131 -14.43 -7.19 -7.34
CA ARG A 131 -13.92 -6.09 -8.16
C ARG A 131 -12.58 -5.58 -7.62
N ILE A 132 -12.49 -5.26 -6.32
CA ILE A 132 -11.26 -4.75 -5.70
C ILE A 132 -10.11 -5.76 -5.83
N LEU A 133 -10.37 -7.06 -5.62
CA LEU A 133 -9.38 -8.12 -5.83
C LEU A 133 -8.97 -8.25 -7.31
N GLY A 134 -9.90 -8.04 -8.24
CA GLY A 134 -9.62 -7.93 -9.67
C GLY A 134 -8.70 -6.75 -9.99
N ASP A 135 -8.94 -5.59 -9.38
CA ASP A 135 -8.12 -4.39 -9.53
C ASP A 135 -6.69 -4.62 -9.02
N MET A 136 -6.51 -5.28 -7.86
CA MET A 136 -5.19 -5.70 -7.37
C MET A 136 -4.42 -6.51 -8.41
N GLY A 137 -5.08 -7.46 -9.08
CA GLY A 137 -4.46 -8.28 -10.12
C GLY A 137 -4.13 -7.48 -11.37
N THR A 138 -5.01 -6.57 -11.78
CA THR A 138 -4.82 -5.71 -12.96
C THR A 138 -3.63 -4.77 -12.78
N ILE A 139 -3.48 -4.19 -11.59
CA ILE A 139 -2.33 -3.34 -11.24
C ILE A 139 -1.01 -4.09 -11.39
N LEU A 140 -0.93 -5.34 -10.96
CA LEU A 140 0.32 -6.12 -11.07
C LEU A 140 0.58 -6.67 -12.47
N GLN A 141 -0.45 -6.91 -13.28
CA GLN A 141 -0.32 -7.63 -14.56
C GLN A 141 -0.07 -6.73 -15.77
N SER A 142 -0.17 -5.41 -15.59
CA SER A 142 0.05 -4.45 -16.68
C SER A 142 1.55 -4.20 -16.88
N ASP A 143 1.92 -3.78 -18.08
CA ASP A 143 3.28 -3.31 -18.42
C ASP A 143 3.14 -1.82 -18.78
N ASP A 144 3.08 -0.99 -17.74
CA ASP A 144 2.68 0.42 -17.83
C ASP A 144 3.87 1.38 -18.05
N SER A 145 5.09 0.86 -18.04
CA SER A 145 6.32 1.60 -18.33
C SER A 145 7.53 0.68 -18.57
N PRO A 146 8.62 1.13 -19.20
CA PRO A 146 9.83 0.31 -19.34
C PRO A 146 10.49 -0.15 -18.03
N ALA A 147 10.17 0.49 -16.90
CA ALA A 147 10.65 0.10 -15.57
C ALA A 147 9.70 -0.87 -14.86
N ASP A 148 8.50 -1.07 -15.41
CA ASP A 148 7.45 -1.92 -14.87
C ASP A 148 7.66 -3.38 -15.31
N VAL A 149 7.26 -4.30 -14.45
CA VAL A 149 7.38 -5.72 -14.67
C VAL A 149 6.01 -6.34 -14.48
N ALA A 150 5.38 -6.68 -15.61
CA ALA A 150 4.14 -7.44 -15.63
C ALA A 150 4.30 -8.72 -14.79
N THR A 151 3.57 -8.75 -13.69
CA THR A 151 3.67 -9.74 -12.62
C THR A 151 2.42 -10.61 -12.64
N PRO A 152 2.50 -11.88 -13.08
CA PRO A 152 1.32 -12.72 -13.32
C PRO A 152 0.74 -13.26 -12.00
N VAL A 153 0.14 -12.39 -11.20
CA VAL A 153 -0.52 -12.69 -9.93
C VAL A 153 -1.98 -12.25 -10.02
N ARG A 154 -2.90 -13.15 -9.69
CA ARG A 154 -4.35 -12.90 -9.64
C ARG A 154 -4.86 -13.13 -8.24
N PHE A 155 -5.69 -12.22 -7.76
CA PHE A 155 -6.39 -12.37 -6.48
C PHE A 155 -7.83 -12.79 -6.73
N VAL A 156 -8.30 -13.76 -5.95
CA VAL A 156 -9.69 -14.22 -6.00
C VAL A 156 -10.19 -14.43 -4.58
N ARG A 157 -11.47 -14.15 -4.36
CA ARG A 157 -12.05 -14.25 -3.03
C ARG A 157 -12.23 -15.71 -2.62
N ASN A 158 -11.89 -16.01 -1.37
CA ASN A 158 -12.04 -17.33 -0.75
C ASN A 158 -13.31 -17.38 0.11
N GLY A 159 -14.47 -17.57 -0.53
CA GLY A 159 -15.78 -17.62 0.14
C GLY A 159 -16.46 -16.25 0.30
N PRO A 160 -17.64 -16.18 0.94
CA PRO A 160 -18.40 -14.92 1.13
C PRO A 160 -17.62 -13.87 1.93
N VAL A 161 -17.91 -12.59 1.73
CA VAL A 161 -17.46 -11.52 2.64
C VAL A 161 -18.03 -11.78 4.04
N GLN A 162 -17.16 -11.88 5.03
CA GLN A 162 -17.53 -12.24 6.41
C GLN A 162 -17.64 -11.01 7.30
N LEU A 163 -18.43 -11.11 8.37
CA LEU A 163 -18.40 -10.10 9.44
C LEU A 163 -17.22 -10.38 10.38
N LEU A 164 -16.50 -9.33 10.75
CA LEU A 164 -15.53 -9.39 11.84
C LEU A 164 -16.25 -9.75 13.16
N PRO A 165 -15.56 -10.42 14.10
CA PRO A 165 -16.09 -10.65 15.43
C PRO A 165 -16.52 -9.33 16.10
N ALA A 166 -17.65 -9.34 16.82
CA ALA A 166 -18.19 -8.13 17.46
C ALA A 166 -17.27 -7.50 18.53
N ALA A 167 -16.25 -8.22 18.99
CA ALA A 167 -15.24 -7.71 19.91
C ALA A 167 -14.17 -6.84 19.23
N ILE A 168 -14.07 -6.88 17.90
CA ILE A 168 -13.17 -6.03 17.13
C ILE A 168 -13.83 -4.66 16.97
N PRO A 169 -13.21 -3.56 17.44
CA PRO A 169 -13.81 -2.24 17.33
C PRO A 169 -13.87 -1.75 15.88
N ALA A 170 -14.84 -0.87 15.60
CA ALA A 170 -14.98 -0.23 14.29
C ALA A 170 -13.79 0.68 13.97
N ALA A 171 -13.25 1.37 14.98
CA ALA A 171 -12.08 2.22 14.90
C ALA A 171 -10.92 1.56 15.62
N ILE A 172 -9.80 1.34 14.92
CA ILE A 172 -8.60 0.74 15.47
C ILE A 172 -7.73 1.86 16.05
N GLN A 173 -7.72 2.04 17.38
CA GLN A 173 -7.10 3.20 18.02
C GLN A 173 -5.91 2.86 18.92
N THR A 174 -5.74 1.60 19.28
CA THR A 174 -4.68 1.10 20.16
C THR A 174 -3.89 -0.05 19.51
N GLU A 175 -2.72 -0.37 20.08
CA GLU A 175 -1.97 -1.57 19.73
C GLU A 175 -2.77 -2.84 19.99
N ALA A 176 -3.54 -2.86 21.09
CA ALA A 176 -4.42 -3.96 21.43
C ALA A 176 -5.51 -4.16 20.36
N ASP A 177 -6.12 -3.09 19.85
CA ASP A 177 -7.12 -3.16 18.79
C ASP A 177 -6.53 -3.73 17.50
N LEU A 178 -5.36 -3.22 17.08
CA LEU A 178 -4.68 -3.70 15.87
C LEU A 178 -4.28 -5.17 16.02
N THR A 179 -3.75 -5.55 17.18
CA THR A 179 -3.40 -6.95 17.47
C THR A 179 -4.62 -7.85 17.43
N ALA A 180 -5.74 -7.42 18.03
CA ALA A 180 -7.00 -8.16 17.99
C ALA A 180 -7.51 -8.31 16.56
N LEU A 181 -7.47 -7.24 15.77
CA LEU A 181 -7.87 -7.24 14.36
C LEU A 181 -7.01 -8.21 13.54
N LEU A 182 -5.68 -8.11 13.62
CA LEU A 182 -4.75 -8.96 12.88
C LEU A 182 -4.82 -10.44 13.31
N ASN A 183 -5.29 -10.71 14.54
CA ASN A 183 -5.54 -12.06 15.06
C ASN A 183 -6.94 -12.61 14.75
N ALA A 184 -7.86 -11.80 14.20
CA ALA A 184 -9.22 -12.21 13.85
C ALA A 184 -9.30 -13.15 12.61
N GLY A 185 -8.17 -13.74 12.19
CA GLY A 185 -8.04 -14.63 11.04
C GLY A 185 -7.17 -14.04 9.94
N SER A 186 -6.91 -14.82 8.89
CA SER A 186 -6.23 -14.33 7.69
C SER A 186 -7.20 -13.61 6.75
N GLY A 187 -6.64 -12.84 5.82
CA GLY A 187 -7.36 -12.10 4.81
C GLY A 187 -7.28 -10.59 4.96
N VAL A 188 -8.08 -9.91 4.14
CA VAL A 188 -8.29 -8.47 4.16
C VAL A 188 -9.40 -8.15 5.16
N LYS A 189 -9.17 -7.17 6.03
CA LYS A 189 -10.11 -6.78 7.08
C LYS A 189 -10.44 -5.31 6.97
N ILE A 190 -11.71 -5.00 6.71
CA ILE A 190 -12.16 -3.63 6.49
C ILE A 190 -12.83 -3.08 7.74
N VAL A 191 -12.31 -1.97 8.23
CA VAL A 191 -12.77 -1.26 9.44
C VAL A 191 -13.18 0.16 9.08
N GLN A 192 -13.87 0.85 10.00
CA GLN A 192 -14.35 2.21 9.77
C GLN A 192 -13.20 3.21 9.75
N ALA A 193 -12.22 3.04 10.65
CA ALA A 193 -11.05 3.89 10.74
C ALA A 193 -9.85 3.12 11.29
N ILE A 194 -8.65 3.48 10.82
CA ILE A 194 -7.38 3.05 11.40
C ILE A 194 -6.70 4.29 11.95
N ARG A 195 -6.37 4.26 13.23
CA ARG A 195 -5.62 5.32 13.95
C ARG A 195 -4.42 4.79 14.70
N TRP A 196 -4.17 3.49 14.57
CA TRP A 196 -2.99 2.83 15.07
C TRP A 196 -2.41 1.89 14.01
N CYS A 197 -1.18 2.17 13.58
CA CYS A 197 -0.37 1.27 12.76
C CYS A 197 1.09 1.40 13.21
N GLY A 198 1.48 0.57 14.19
CA GLY A 198 2.75 0.71 14.90
C GLY A 198 2.88 1.97 15.79
N GLY A 199 1.78 2.70 15.98
CA GLY A 199 1.63 3.85 16.87
C GLY A 199 0.49 4.77 16.41
N PRO A 200 0.18 5.85 17.16
CA PRO A 200 -0.94 6.73 16.83
C PRO A 200 -0.73 7.44 15.49
N GLY A 201 -1.81 7.57 14.70
CA GLY A 201 -1.83 8.34 13.45
C GLY A 201 -3.24 8.81 13.09
N GLY A 202 -3.33 9.94 12.38
CA GLY A 202 -4.60 10.62 12.08
C GLY A 202 -5.27 10.26 10.76
N SER A 203 -4.54 9.70 9.79
CA SER A 203 -5.00 9.54 8.40
C SER A 203 -4.59 8.19 7.78
N ILE A 204 -4.58 7.13 8.59
CA ILE A 204 -4.15 5.79 8.15
C ILE A 204 -5.30 5.13 7.37
N ILE A 205 -5.02 4.72 6.13
CA ILE A 205 -6.00 4.06 5.24
C ILE A 205 -5.67 2.59 4.95
N GLY A 206 -4.43 2.17 5.23
CA GLY A 206 -3.95 0.80 5.14
C GLY A 206 -2.95 0.47 6.25
N CYS A 207 -2.94 -0.79 6.70
CA CYS A 207 -1.95 -1.28 7.66
C CYS A 207 -1.72 -2.78 7.55
N ALA A 208 -0.46 -3.20 7.46
CA ALA A 208 -0.07 -4.60 7.42
C ALA A 208 1.29 -4.88 8.08
N PRO A 209 1.49 -6.07 8.67
CA PRO A 209 2.80 -6.57 9.04
C PRO A 209 3.71 -6.76 7.82
N VAL A 210 4.98 -6.39 7.96
CA VAL A 210 6.02 -6.72 6.97
C VAL A 210 6.45 -8.15 7.17
N GLY A 211 6.19 -8.97 6.16
CA GLY A 211 6.34 -10.41 6.26
C GLY A 211 5.24 -11.00 7.13
N SER A 212 4.26 -11.63 6.49
CA SER A 212 3.28 -12.47 7.15
C SER A 212 3.23 -13.81 6.44
N PRO A 213 3.10 -14.96 7.13
CA PRO A 213 2.94 -16.26 6.48
C PRO A 213 1.61 -16.39 5.71
N THR A 214 0.69 -15.44 5.87
CA THR A 214 -0.63 -15.42 5.24
C THR A 214 -0.98 -14.00 4.79
N VAL A 215 -2.02 -13.84 3.96
CA VAL A 215 -2.64 -12.53 3.76
C VAL A 215 -3.14 -12.04 5.12
N ASN A 216 -2.68 -10.90 5.59
CA ASN A 216 -3.11 -10.32 6.85
C ASN A 216 -2.94 -8.81 6.76
N LEU A 217 -4.00 -8.09 6.44
CA LEU A 217 -3.97 -6.64 6.32
C LEU A 217 -5.29 -6.02 6.76
N ALA A 218 -5.20 -4.77 7.20
CA ALA A 218 -6.32 -3.91 7.54
C ALA A 218 -6.39 -2.76 6.53
N ALA A 219 -7.61 -2.36 6.15
CA ALA A 219 -7.83 -1.17 5.34
C ALA A 219 -9.16 -0.52 5.71
N VAL A 220 -9.34 0.74 5.30
CA VAL A 220 -10.64 1.42 5.34
C VAL A 220 -11.24 1.46 3.94
N ARG A 221 -12.56 1.69 3.83
CA ARG A 221 -13.15 2.00 2.52
C ARG A 221 -12.55 3.30 2.01
N PHE A 222 -12.19 3.32 0.74
CA PHE A 222 -11.59 4.47 0.09
C PHE A 222 -12.28 4.75 -1.25
N THR A 223 -11.86 5.79 -1.97
CA THR A 223 -12.44 6.13 -3.27
C THR A 223 -12.49 4.91 -4.19
N ALA A 224 -13.56 4.79 -4.99
CA ALA A 224 -13.95 3.54 -5.64
C ALA A 224 -12.89 2.93 -6.58
N ASN A 225 -11.81 3.62 -6.94
CA ASN A 225 -10.80 3.14 -7.89
C ASN A 225 -9.40 2.97 -7.29
N GLN A 226 -9.22 3.23 -5.99
CA GLN A 226 -7.90 3.17 -5.34
C GLN A 226 -7.83 2.10 -4.25
N GLU A 227 -8.94 1.45 -3.91
CA GLU A 227 -8.95 0.35 -2.93
C GLU A 227 -8.09 -0.84 -3.37
N GLY A 228 -8.13 -1.18 -4.67
CA GLY A 228 -7.28 -2.24 -5.22
C GLY A 228 -5.80 -1.93 -5.05
N LEU A 229 -5.41 -0.67 -5.24
CA LEU A 229 -4.05 -0.18 -4.99
C LEU A 229 -3.66 -0.30 -3.52
N ILE A 230 -4.51 0.18 -2.60
CA ILE A 230 -4.25 0.08 -1.16
C ILE A 230 -4.09 -1.39 -0.75
N TRP A 231 -4.98 -2.29 -1.19
CA TRP A 231 -4.91 -3.69 -0.81
C TRP A 231 -3.68 -4.40 -1.37
N VAL A 232 -3.27 -4.09 -2.60
CA VAL A 232 -2.05 -4.70 -3.19
C VAL A 232 -0.76 -4.12 -2.61
N HIS A 233 -0.78 -2.86 -2.18
CA HIS A 233 0.30 -2.25 -1.40
C HIS A 233 0.49 -2.98 -0.06
N GLU A 234 -0.60 -3.12 0.72
CA GLU A 234 -0.57 -3.84 2.00
C GLU A 234 -0.23 -5.32 1.85
N TYR A 235 -0.68 -5.96 0.76
CA TYR A 235 -0.25 -7.31 0.40
C TYR A 235 1.24 -7.38 0.09
N GLY A 236 1.81 -6.33 -0.52
CA GLY A 236 3.25 -6.18 -0.73
C GLY A 236 4.03 -6.23 0.58
N HIS A 237 3.55 -5.54 1.62
CA HIS A 237 4.10 -5.67 2.97
C HIS A 237 4.06 -7.10 3.49
N ASN A 238 2.94 -7.84 3.34
CA ASN A 238 2.89 -9.25 3.72
C ASN A 238 3.93 -10.12 2.96
N CYS A 239 4.26 -9.74 1.72
CA CYS A 239 5.31 -10.38 0.91
C CYS A 239 6.75 -9.97 1.32
N GLY A 240 6.90 -9.14 2.36
CA GLY A 240 8.18 -8.67 2.88
C GLY A 240 8.72 -7.41 2.21
N LEU A 241 7.90 -6.70 1.42
CA LEU A 241 8.31 -5.45 0.78
C LEU A 241 8.20 -4.27 1.76
N GLY A 242 9.18 -3.37 1.73
CA GLY A 242 9.08 -2.04 2.33
C GLY A 242 8.53 -1.03 1.32
N HIS A 243 8.38 0.23 1.74
CA HIS A 243 8.04 1.29 0.80
C HIS A 243 9.16 1.51 -0.22
N ARG A 244 8.78 1.77 -1.48
CA ARG A 244 9.68 2.15 -2.58
C ARG A 244 9.48 3.63 -2.89
N THR A 245 10.57 4.37 -3.02
CA THR A 245 10.53 5.85 -3.14
C THR A 245 11.34 6.38 -4.31
N ASP A 246 12.18 5.58 -4.95
CA ASP A 246 12.90 5.94 -6.18
C ASP A 246 11.99 6.14 -7.41
N ASP A 247 10.71 5.79 -7.30
CA ASP A 247 9.71 5.90 -8.36
C ASP A 247 8.35 6.30 -7.76
N LEU A 248 7.84 7.47 -8.15
CA LEU A 248 6.55 7.98 -7.66
C LEU A 248 5.37 7.12 -8.13
N ARG A 249 5.55 6.32 -9.17
CA ARG A 249 4.52 5.41 -9.68
C ARG A 249 4.60 4.01 -9.05
N ALA A 250 5.49 3.79 -8.09
CA ALA A 250 5.61 2.48 -7.46
C ALA A 250 4.32 2.06 -6.76
N VAL A 251 3.90 0.80 -6.91
CA VAL A 251 2.82 0.23 -6.09
C VAL A 251 3.16 0.35 -4.59
N MET A 252 4.44 0.17 -4.24
CA MET A 252 4.95 0.32 -2.87
C MET A 252 5.27 1.78 -2.49
N TYR A 253 4.82 2.78 -3.26
CA TYR A 253 4.98 4.19 -2.87
C TYR A 253 4.15 4.49 -1.61
N PRO A 254 4.65 5.27 -0.63
CA PRO A 254 3.97 5.48 0.67
C PRO A 254 2.65 6.26 0.61
N SER A 255 2.33 6.88 -0.53
CA SER A 255 1.04 7.53 -0.77
C SER A 255 0.26 6.84 -1.90
N VAL A 256 -1.02 7.20 -2.04
CA VAL A 256 -1.92 6.70 -3.08
C VAL A 256 -2.01 7.70 -4.23
N GLY A 257 -1.80 7.21 -5.44
CA GLY A 257 -2.02 7.94 -6.69
C GLY A 257 -2.62 7.03 -7.74
N ALA A 258 -3.38 7.60 -8.69
CA ALA A 258 -4.09 6.82 -9.71
C ALA A 258 -3.14 6.08 -10.68
N ASP A 259 -1.88 6.48 -10.72
CA ASP A 259 -0.81 5.95 -11.57
C ASP A 259 0.27 5.21 -10.77
N HIS A 260 0.00 4.84 -9.51
CA HIS A 260 0.90 4.03 -8.69
C HIS A 260 0.79 2.54 -9.06
N ASN A 261 1.17 2.22 -10.29
CA ASN A 261 1.00 0.90 -10.90
C ASN A 261 2.30 0.24 -11.35
N VAL A 262 3.46 0.73 -10.92
CA VAL A 262 4.77 0.21 -11.34
C VAL A 262 5.36 -0.74 -10.30
N VAL A 263 5.79 -1.91 -10.76
CA VAL A 263 6.44 -2.96 -9.98
C VAL A 263 7.81 -3.26 -10.60
N ASN A 264 8.88 -3.21 -9.82
CA ASN A 264 10.21 -3.58 -10.32
C ASN A 264 10.46 -5.10 -10.26
N SER A 265 11.57 -5.58 -10.84
CA SER A 265 11.91 -7.01 -10.84
C SER A 265 11.98 -7.67 -9.45
N ALA A 266 12.43 -6.95 -8.43
CA ALA A 266 12.54 -7.48 -7.06
C ALA A 266 11.16 -7.58 -6.39
N GLU A 267 10.32 -6.55 -6.54
CA GLU A 267 8.94 -6.53 -6.07
C GLU A 267 8.12 -7.63 -6.77
N SER A 268 8.27 -7.78 -8.09
CA SER A 268 7.64 -8.84 -8.88
C SER A 268 7.98 -10.24 -8.34
N ALA A 269 9.27 -10.48 -8.02
CA ALA A 269 9.70 -11.74 -7.43
C ALA A 269 9.05 -11.99 -6.05
N SER A 270 8.94 -10.96 -5.21
CA SER A 270 8.26 -11.06 -3.91
C SER A 270 6.76 -11.32 -4.06
N TYR A 271 6.06 -10.63 -4.97
CA TYR A 271 4.65 -10.90 -5.26
C TYR A 271 4.43 -12.30 -5.84
N LEU A 272 5.36 -12.84 -6.63
CA LEU A 272 5.30 -14.21 -7.13
C LEU A 272 5.60 -15.26 -6.05
N ALA A 273 6.45 -14.94 -5.08
CA ALA A 273 6.70 -15.80 -3.92
C ALA A 273 5.50 -15.81 -2.97
N GLY A 274 4.93 -14.63 -2.70
CA GLY A 274 3.80 -14.44 -1.80
C GLY A 274 4.16 -14.06 -0.38
N PRO A 275 3.18 -14.17 0.54
CA PRO A 275 3.37 -13.85 1.93
C PRO A 275 4.52 -14.65 2.52
N LEU A 276 5.47 -13.95 3.15
CA LEU A 276 6.68 -14.52 3.70
C LEU A 276 6.58 -14.60 5.22
N ALA A 277 6.86 -15.77 5.80
CA ALA A 277 7.03 -15.90 7.23
C ALA A 277 8.34 -15.22 7.66
N VAL A 278 8.28 -13.92 7.93
CA VAL A 278 9.34 -13.18 8.62
C VAL A 278 8.81 -12.83 10.00
N THR A 279 9.63 -12.94 11.04
CA THR A 279 9.37 -12.25 12.30
C THR A 279 9.59 -10.75 12.08
N GLY A 280 8.59 -10.06 11.53
CA GLY A 280 8.65 -8.65 11.21
C GLY A 280 7.66 -7.82 12.03
N ALA A 281 8.06 -6.60 12.38
CA ALA A 281 7.16 -5.60 12.96
C ALA A 281 6.17 -5.08 11.90
N VAL A 282 5.07 -4.48 12.36
CA VAL A 282 4.17 -3.70 11.48
C VAL A 282 4.91 -2.46 10.98
N MET A 283 4.88 -2.17 9.67
CA MET A 283 5.39 -0.89 9.17
C MET A 283 4.54 0.23 9.74
N ALA A 284 5.15 1.13 10.51
CA ALA A 284 4.46 2.33 10.96
C ALA A 284 4.62 3.47 9.95
N SER A 285 3.56 4.28 9.81
CA SER A 285 3.46 5.54 9.05
C SER A 285 4.70 6.41 8.96
N SER A 286 5.43 6.53 10.07
CA SER A 286 6.41 7.60 10.24
C SER A 286 7.75 7.27 9.62
N CYS A 287 7.80 6.22 8.79
CA CYS A 287 8.94 5.91 7.95
C CYS A 287 9.36 7.16 7.18
N LEU A 288 10.66 7.46 7.24
CA LEU A 288 11.37 8.25 6.26
C LEU A 288 10.76 7.99 4.87
N LEU A 289 10.29 9.04 4.18
CA LEU A 289 10.53 9.10 2.75
C LEU A 289 12.02 8.79 2.62
N GLY A 290 12.38 7.67 2.00
CA GLY A 290 13.79 7.26 1.95
C GLY A 290 14.65 8.46 1.55
N ALA A 291 15.88 8.56 2.07
CA ALA A 291 16.75 9.76 1.90
C ALA A 291 16.87 10.30 0.44
N ALA A 292 16.42 9.52 -0.55
CA ALA A 292 16.32 9.85 -1.97
C ALA A 292 15.09 10.70 -2.37
N VAL A 293 14.00 10.79 -1.59
CA VAL A 293 12.81 11.58 -1.93
C VAL A 293 12.72 12.84 -1.09
N GLN A 294 12.89 13.97 -1.74
CA GLN A 294 12.49 15.25 -1.19
C GLN A 294 10.97 15.32 -1.25
N PRO A 295 10.26 15.55 -0.11
CA PRO A 295 8.85 15.86 -0.17
C PRO A 295 8.60 17.07 -1.09
N PRO A 296 7.40 17.22 -1.67
CA PRO A 296 7.06 18.39 -2.47
C PRO A 296 7.45 19.68 -1.73
N GLN A 297 8.15 20.60 -2.41
CA GLN A 297 8.52 21.87 -1.78
C GLN A 297 7.29 22.69 -1.36
N ASP A 298 6.19 22.55 -2.09
CA ASP A 298 4.91 23.13 -1.71
C ASP A 298 4.17 22.20 -0.77
N VAL A 299 3.98 22.65 0.48
CA VAL A 299 3.21 21.94 1.50
C VAL A 299 1.80 21.56 1.04
N ARG A 300 1.19 22.37 0.15
CA ARG A 300 -0.14 22.09 -0.40
C ARG A 300 -0.15 20.85 -1.27
N ALA A 301 0.88 20.66 -2.10
CA ALA A 301 1.06 19.46 -2.90
C ALA A 301 1.39 18.21 -2.04
N PHE A 302 1.98 18.40 -0.87
CA PHE A 302 2.25 17.33 0.09
C PHE A 302 1.00 16.83 0.81
N VAL A 303 0.15 17.75 1.30
CA VAL A 303 -1.10 17.38 2.01
C VAL A 303 -2.22 16.96 1.06
N SER A 304 -2.10 17.27 -0.24
CA SER A 304 -3.03 16.79 -1.28
C SER A 304 -2.73 15.35 -1.73
N GLN A 305 -1.97 14.60 -0.94
CA GLN A 305 -1.70 13.17 -1.14
C GLN A 305 -2.26 12.39 0.03
N HIS A 306 -2.87 11.25 -0.23
CA HIS A 306 -3.29 10.34 0.82
C HIS A 306 -2.17 9.36 1.16
N TRP A 307 -1.67 9.44 2.38
CA TRP A 307 -0.54 8.64 2.84
C TRP A 307 -1.04 7.35 3.46
N ILE A 308 -0.70 6.20 2.88
CA ILE A 308 -1.36 4.90 3.16
C ILE A 308 -1.29 4.56 4.65
N ALA A 309 -0.07 4.59 5.16
CA ALA A 309 0.19 4.32 6.56
C ALA A 309 0.03 5.59 7.44
N GLY A 310 -0.22 6.78 6.86
CA GLY A 310 -0.27 8.11 7.51
C GLY A 310 0.89 9.04 7.10
N ILE A 311 0.82 10.32 7.47
CA ILE A 311 1.79 11.36 7.08
C ILE A 311 3.23 11.07 7.59
N PRO A 312 4.26 11.12 6.72
CA PRO A 312 5.65 10.93 7.14
C PRO A 312 6.15 12.10 7.99
N TYR A 313 6.39 11.85 9.29
CA TYR A 313 6.79 12.87 10.27
C TYR A 313 8.00 13.69 9.82
N GLU A 314 9.10 13.04 9.40
CA GLU A 314 10.34 13.74 9.09
C GLU A 314 10.14 14.78 7.98
N ALA A 315 9.51 14.35 6.87
CA ALA A 315 9.14 15.22 5.77
C ALA A 315 8.25 16.39 6.21
N ALA A 316 7.17 16.10 6.94
CA ALA A 316 6.22 17.12 7.40
C ALA A 316 6.87 18.10 8.40
N SER A 317 7.79 17.62 9.23
CA SER A 317 8.46 18.40 10.27
C SER A 317 9.43 19.46 9.73
N HIS A 318 9.82 19.36 8.46
CA HIS A 318 10.72 20.30 7.79
C HIS A 318 10.01 21.52 7.19
N TYR A 319 8.68 21.48 7.08
CA TYR A 319 7.91 22.66 6.68
C TYR A 319 7.96 23.74 7.76
N THR A 320 7.76 24.98 7.33
CA THR A 320 7.99 26.17 8.13
C THR A 320 6.68 26.76 8.66
N GLU A 321 6.79 27.80 9.48
CA GLU A 321 5.62 28.57 9.91
C GLU A 321 4.88 29.25 8.74
N GLU A 322 5.58 29.65 7.67
CA GLU A 322 4.93 30.19 6.46
C GLU A 322 4.09 29.12 5.75
N ASP A 323 4.55 27.87 5.75
CA ASP A 323 3.77 26.73 5.24
C ASP A 323 2.54 26.46 6.10
N ALA A 324 2.67 26.58 7.43
CA ALA A 324 1.52 26.50 8.33
C ALA A 324 0.48 27.57 8.02
N LYS A 325 0.87 28.82 7.73
CA LYS A 325 -0.09 29.88 7.31
C LYS A 325 -0.86 29.49 6.05
N ARG A 326 -0.17 28.92 5.05
CA ARG A 326 -0.81 28.44 3.81
C ARG A 326 -1.80 27.30 4.05
N LEU A 327 -1.51 26.41 5.00
CA LEU A 327 -2.42 25.32 5.39
C LEU A 327 -3.59 25.83 6.23
N LEU A 328 -3.37 26.84 7.07
CA LEU A 328 -4.45 27.49 7.83
C LEU A 328 -5.43 28.21 6.92
N GLU A 329 -5.00 28.77 5.79
CA GLU A 329 -5.90 29.29 4.76
C GLU A 329 -6.88 28.19 4.28
N TRP A 330 -6.39 26.98 4.00
CA TRP A 330 -7.23 25.84 3.61
C TRP A 330 -8.13 25.36 4.75
N LEU A 331 -7.62 25.23 5.97
CA LEU A 331 -8.38 24.74 7.12
C LEU A 331 -9.51 25.70 7.56
N VAL A 332 -9.24 27.01 7.51
CA VAL A 332 -10.14 28.03 8.07
C VAL A 332 -11.03 28.64 7.00
N ASN A 333 -10.47 29.03 5.86
CA ASN A 333 -11.20 29.83 4.86
C ASN A 333 -11.87 28.98 3.78
N GLU A 334 -11.27 27.84 3.40
CA GLU A 334 -11.73 27.01 2.28
C GLU A 334 -11.82 25.49 2.58
N PRO A 335 -12.21 25.05 3.79
CA PRO A 335 -12.10 23.64 4.17
C PRO A 335 -13.06 22.73 3.41
N GLU A 336 -14.18 23.24 2.90
CA GLU A 336 -15.10 22.49 2.04
C GLU A 336 -14.48 22.18 0.66
N GLN A 337 -13.51 22.98 0.19
CA GLN A 337 -12.79 22.71 -1.07
C GLN A 337 -11.70 21.65 -0.92
N HIS A 338 -11.29 21.36 0.32
CA HIS A 338 -10.20 20.46 0.66
C HIS A 338 -10.63 19.37 1.64
N GLU A 339 -11.93 19.06 1.65
CA GLU A 339 -12.55 18.24 2.69
C GLU A 339 -11.90 16.86 2.83
N GLU A 340 -11.58 16.22 1.71
CA GLU A 340 -10.94 14.91 1.67
C GLU A 340 -9.52 14.91 2.28
N PHE A 341 -8.82 16.05 2.22
CA PHE A 341 -7.44 16.23 2.69
C PHE A 341 -7.34 16.87 4.08
N LEU A 342 -8.46 17.11 4.76
CA LEU A 342 -8.45 17.71 6.10
C LEU A 342 -7.62 16.91 7.11
N PRO A 343 -7.66 15.56 7.17
CA PRO A 343 -6.80 14.78 8.05
C PRO A 343 -5.30 15.02 7.80
N GLU A 344 -4.88 15.14 6.55
CA GLU A 344 -3.51 15.39 6.14
C GLU A 344 -3.06 16.82 6.50
N ILE A 345 -3.95 17.81 6.31
CA ILE A 345 -3.72 19.21 6.67
C ILE A 345 -3.48 19.35 8.18
N VAL A 346 -4.39 18.84 9.02
CA VAL A 346 -4.28 19.00 10.49
C VAL A 346 -3.12 18.21 11.08
N THR A 347 -2.82 17.03 10.52
CA THR A 347 -1.65 16.24 10.91
C THR A 347 -0.35 16.99 10.59
N THR A 348 -0.25 17.56 9.40
CA THR A 348 0.93 18.33 8.98
C THR A 348 1.10 19.60 9.81
N LEU A 349 0.02 20.32 10.13
CA LEU A 349 0.06 21.45 11.07
C LEU A 349 0.59 21.03 12.46
N GLY A 350 0.16 19.86 12.95
CA GLY A 350 0.66 19.29 14.20
C GLY A 350 2.16 18.99 14.15
N PHE A 351 2.64 18.41 13.05
CA PHE A 351 4.06 18.12 12.84
C PHE A 351 4.93 19.35 12.59
N ILE A 352 4.41 20.42 11.98
CA ILE A 352 5.13 21.71 11.91
C ILE A 352 5.30 22.25 13.33
N GLY A 353 4.23 22.22 14.14
CA GLY A 353 4.27 22.60 15.55
C GLY A 353 4.32 24.11 15.81
N SER A 354 3.83 24.94 14.89
CA SER A 354 3.72 26.39 15.08
C SER A 354 2.57 26.73 16.04
N GLU A 355 2.82 27.64 16.99
CA GLU A 355 1.80 28.12 17.93
C GLU A 355 0.62 28.81 17.22
N LEU A 356 0.85 29.37 16.02
CA LEU A 356 -0.21 29.99 15.20
C LEU A 356 -1.34 29.02 14.85
N ALA A 357 -1.05 27.71 14.81
CA ALA A 357 -2.03 26.68 14.48
C ALA A 357 -2.87 26.23 15.68
N VAL A 358 -2.51 26.56 16.93
CA VAL A 358 -3.18 26.05 18.13
C VAL A 358 -4.66 26.40 18.16
N GLN A 359 -5.00 27.68 18.14
CA GLN A 359 -6.40 28.11 18.25
C GLN A 359 -7.21 27.68 17.01
N PRO A 360 -6.72 27.82 15.77
CA PRO A 360 -7.43 27.29 14.60
C PRO A 360 -7.72 25.78 14.65
N LEU A 361 -6.80 24.96 15.18
CA LEU A 361 -7.02 23.53 15.34
C LEU A 361 -8.08 23.24 16.43
N ILE A 362 -8.04 23.96 17.55
CA ILE A 362 -9.06 23.85 18.61
C ILE A 362 -10.44 24.25 18.07
N ASP A 363 -10.53 25.39 17.38
CA ASP A 363 -11.76 25.90 16.78
C ASP A 363 -12.30 24.92 15.73
N PHE A 364 -11.42 24.31 14.92
CA PHE A 364 -11.80 23.28 13.96
C PHE A 364 -12.41 22.06 14.64
N VAL A 365 -11.80 21.56 15.73
CA VAL A 365 -12.34 20.43 16.50
C VAL A 365 -13.70 20.77 17.10
N GLN A 366 -13.87 21.99 17.62
CA GLN A 366 -15.11 22.48 18.22
C GLN A 366 -16.19 22.86 17.19
N SER A 367 -15.82 23.00 15.91
CA SER A 367 -16.74 23.43 14.86
C SER A 367 -17.94 22.46 14.71
N PRO A 368 -19.11 22.93 14.23
CA PRO A 368 -20.27 22.08 14.00
C PRO A 368 -20.15 21.21 12.74
N ARG A 369 -19.03 21.28 11.99
CA ARG A 369 -18.80 20.46 10.81
C ARG A 369 -18.72 18.97 11.19
N ALA A 370 -19.31 18.11 10.36
CA ALA A 370 -19.71 16.77 10.81
C ALA A 370 -19.72 15.66 9.75
N SER A 371 -19.17 15.89 8.55
CA SER A 371 -18.97 14.80 7.59
C SER A 371 -17.99 13.77 8.15
N GLN A 372 -17.95 12.58 7.53
CA GLN A 372 -16.99 11.53 7.93
C GLN A 372 -15.54 12.00 7.79
N ALA A 373 -15.19 12.72 6.71
CA ALA A 373 -13.85 13.26 6.50
C ALA A 373 -13.47 14.29 7.57
N VAL A 374 -14.40 15.20 7.92
CA VAL A 374 -14.21 16.15 9.02
C VAL A 374 -14.04 15.42 10.35
N PHE A 375 -14.85 14.40 10.63
CA PHE A 375 -14.73 13.66 11.89
C PHE A 375 -13.41 12.90 12.01
N ASN A 376 -12.90 12.35 10.90
CA ASN A 376 -11.55 11.79 10.82
C ASN A 376 -10.49 12.86 11.08
N ALA A 377 -10.63 14.04 10.48
CA ALA A 377 -9.73 15.17 10.72
C ALA A 377 -9.78 15.68 12.17
N LYS A 378 -10.94 15.67 12.83
CA LYS A 378 -11.03 16.02 14.27
C LYS A 378 -10.25 15.04 15.14
N ASN A 379 -10.34 13.75 14.85
CA ASN A 379 -9.52 12.73 15.52
C ASN A 379 -8.02 12.95 15.25
N ALA A 380 -7.64 13.20 13.99
CA ALA A 380 -6.27 13.51 13.61
C ALA A 380 -5.72 14.74 14.34
N ALA A 381 -6.51 15.82 14.41
CA ALA A 381 -6.15 17.02 15.15
C ALA A 381 -5.96 16.75 16.65
N LEU A 382 -6.83 15.95 17.27
CA LEU A 382 -6.68 15.60 18.69
C LEU A 382 -5.41 14.77 18.96
N ILE A 383 -5.04 13.86 18.06
CA ILE A 383 -3.76 13.11 18.16
C ILE A 383 -2.58 14.08 17.98
N HIS A 384 -2.57 14.87 16.90
CA HIS A 384 -1.40 15.64 16.49
C HIS A 384 -1.27 17.04 17.14
N LEU A 385 -2.28 17.50 17.89
CA LEU A 385 -2.09 18.56 18.89
C LEU A 385 -1.04 18.13 19.93
N GLY A 386 -0.91 16.84 20.20
CA GLY A 386 0.17 16.29 21.02
C GLY A 386 1.55 16.61 20.44
N ASP A 387 1.75 16.35 19.16
CA ASP A 387 2.99 16.66 18.46
C ASP A 387 3.31 18.16 18.47
N LEU A 388 2.28 18.99 18.30
CA LEU A 388 2.40 20.44 18.41
C LEU A 388 2.83 20.85 19.81
N ILE A 389 2.21 20.31 20.87
CA ILE A 389 2.57 20.61 22.28
C ILE A 389 4.00 20.20 22.57
N ASN A 390 4.47 19.08 22.00
CA ASN A 390 5.83 18.60 22.17
C ASN A 390 6.83 19.67 21.69
N LYS A 391 6.61 20.22 20.48
CA LYS A 391 7.46 21.25 19.85
C LYS A 391 7.32 22.64 20.47
N SER A 392 6.09 23.12 20.65
CA SER A 392 5.80 24.51 21.04
C SER A 392 5.74 24.72 22.56
N GLY A 393 5.35 23.69 23.32
CA GLY A 393 5.00 23.84 24.73
C GLY A 393 3.62 24.45 25.01
N SER A 394 2.75 24.57 24.00
CA SER A 394 1.44 25.22 24.12
C SER A 394 0.59 24.70 25.29
N GLN A 395 0.31 25.58 26.26
CA GLN A 395 -0.54 25.26 27.40
C GLN A 395 -2.02 25.21 27.02
N ALA A 396 -2.44 26.02 26.03
CA ALA A 396 -3.81 26.04 25.54
C ALA A 396 -4.19 24.69 24.90
N ALA A 397 -3.33 24.17 24.01
CA ALA A 397 -3.53 22.85 23.42
C ALA A 397 -3.51 21.74 24.47
N LEU A 398 -2.58 21.78 25.44
CA LEU A 398 -2.51 20.78 26.52
C LEU A 398 -3.77 20.78 27.38
N ALA A 399 -4.28 21.96 27.75
CA ALA A 399 -5.51 22.10 28.51
C ALA A 399 -6.72 21.57 27.73
N PHE A 400 -6.80 21.88 26.42
CA PHE A 400 -7.86 21.38 25.56
C PHE A 400 -7.84 19.84 25.44
N LEU A 401 -6.68 19.23 25.18
CA LEU A 401 -6.56 17.76 25.13
C LEU A 401 -6.93 17.12 26.47
N THR A 402 -6.48 17.72 27.58
CA THR A 402 -6.82 17.25 28.93
C THR A 402 -8.34 17.29 29.14
N GLN A 403 -9.00 18.38 28.73
CA GLN A 403 -10.45 18.49 28.82
C GLN A 403 -11.16 17.40 28.01
N VAL A 404 -10.81 17.22 26.73
CA VAL A 404 -11.46 16.23 25.86
C VAL A 404 -11.24 14.79 26.36
N ALA A 405 -10.05 14.48 26.89
CA ALA A 405 -9.73 13.14 27.40
C ALA A 405 -10.43 12.81 28.73
N THR A 406 -10.66 13.82 29.60
CA THR A 406 -11.14 13.61 30.98
C THR A 406 -12.61 13.96 31.21
N ASP A 407 -13.18 14.88 30.42
CA ASP A 407 -14.56 15.30 30.54
C ASP A 407 -15.44 14.63 29.48
N THR A 408 -16.17 13.59 29.90
CA THR A 408 -17.08 12.85 29.02
C THR A 408 -18.20 13.72 28.44
N ALA A 409 -18.62 14.78 29.13
CA ALA A 409 -19.63 15.70 28.60
C ALA A 409 -19.05 16.61 27.51
N ALA A 410 -17.80 17.05 27.67
CA ALA A 410 -17.09 17.80 26.63
C ALA A 410 -16.90 16.94 25.38
N ALA A 411 -16.44 15.70 25.51
CA ALA A 411 -16.28 14.78 24.39
C ALA A 411 -17.62 14.50 23.66
N LYS A 412 -18.72 14.31 24.42
CA LYS A 412 -20.07 14.16 23.83
C LYS A 412 -20.49 15.40 23.06
N THR A 413 -20.24 16.58 23.60
CA THR A 413 -20.58 17.84 22.92
C THR A 413 -19.88 17.94 21.56
N LEU A 414 -18.60 17.54 21.47
CA LEU A 414 -17.86 17.51 20.21
C LEU A 414 -18.39 16.47 19.20
N ALA A 415 -18.95 15.37 19.69
CA ALA A 415 -19.48 14.28 18.87
C ALA A 415 -20.92 14.50 18.37
N VAL A 416 -21.73 15.32 19.07
CA VAL A 416 -23.15 15.56 18.74
C VAL A 416 -23.39 15.86 17.25
N PRO A 417 -22.64 16.77 16.59
CA PRO A 417 -22.89 17.10 15.20
C PRO A 417 -22.81 15.89 14.24
N ARG A 418 -22.03 14.86 14.59
CA ARG A 418 -21.80 13.68 13.76
C ARG A 418 -22.91 12.63 13.87
N VAL A 419 -23.66 12.58 14.97
CA VAL A 419 -24.58 11.47 15.29
C VAL A 419 -25.64 11.28 14.21
N ASP A 420 -26.38 12.33 13.87
CA ASP A 420 -27.50 12.24 12.93
C ASP A 420 -27.01 11.94 11.50
N ILE A 421 -25.87 12.52 11.11
CA ILE A 421 -25.26 12.26 9.80
C ILE A 421 -24.78 10.81 9.72
N ALA A 422 -24.14 10.30 10.76
CA ALA A 422 -23.66 8.92 10.82
C ALA A 422 -24.82 7.93 10.75
N ALA A 423 -25.92 8.22 11.43
CA ALA A 423 -27.14 7.43 11.35
C ALA A 423 -27.75 7.42 9.94
N ALA A 424 -27.80 8.56 9.27
CA ALA A 424 -28.30 8.67 7.90
C ALA A 424 -27.43 7.90 6.91
N GLU A 425 -26.09 8.08 6.96
CA GLU A 425 -25.14 7.38 6.10
C GLU A 425 -25.20 5.86 6.30
N ALA A 426 -25.24 5.41 7.57
CA ALA A 426 -25.38 3.99 7.89
C ALA A 426 -26.71 3.40 7.41
N GLY A 427 -27.80 4.18 7.48
CA GLY A 427 -29.10 3.80 6.94
C GLY A 427 -29.09 3.60 5.42
N VAL A 428 -28.41 4.48 4.68
CA VAL A 428 -28.22 4.35 3.23
C VAL A 428 -27.36 3.13 2.89
N ALA A 429 -26.28 2.91 3.65
CA ALA A 429 -25.35 1.82 3.45
C ALA A 429 -25.85 0.45 3.96
N GLY A 430 -26.94 0.41 4.72
CA GLY A 430 -27.50 -0.81 5.29
C GLY A 430 -26.61 -1.44 6.38
N VAL A 431 -25.97 -0.60 7.20
CA VAL A 431 -25.00 -1.00 8.23
C VAL A 431 -25.35 -0.42 9.59
N SER A 432 -24.66 -0.86 10.64
CA SER A 432 -24.82 -0.31 11.98
C SER A 432 -24.27 1.13 12.04
N ALA A 433 -25.05 2.05 12.60
CA ALA A 433 -24.60 3.41 12.89
C ALA A 433 -23.85 3.45 14.22
N PRO A 434 -22.74 4.22 14.33
CA PRO A 434 -22.11 4.46 15.61
C PRO A 434 -22.98 5.36 16.50
N GLY A 435 -23.04 5.06 17.79
CA GLY A 435 -23.78 5.85 18.78
C GLY A 435 -23.01 7.09 19.27
N LEU A 436 -23.70 8.01 19.95
CA LEU A 436 -23.07 9.20 20.55
C LEU A 436 -21.94 8.83 21.54
N GLU A 437 -22.16 7.82 22.39
CA GLU A 437 -21.15 7.36 23.34
C GLU A 437 -19.90 6.81 22.64
N GLU A 438 -20.07 6.09 21.52
CA GLU A 438 -18.97 5.52 20.75
C GLU A 438 -18.15 6.61 20.07
N LEU A 439 -18.82 7.56 19.39
CA LEU A 439 -18.17 8.71 18.75
C LEU A 439 -17.44 9.61 19.76
N ALA A 440 -18.03 9.82 20.94
CA ALA A 440 -17.40 10.60 22.01
C ALA A 440 -16.19 9.87 22.61
N ALA A 441 -16.29 8.57 22.84
CA ALA A 441 -15.18 7.76 23.33
C ALA A 441 -14.01 7.73 22.33
N GLU A 442 -14.32 7.64 21.03
CA GLU A 442 -13.34 7.69 19.94
C GLU A 442 -12.52 9.00 19.96
N LEU A 443 -13.18 10.16 20.06
CA LEU A 443 -12.50 11.46 20.20
C LEU A 443 -11.66 11.53 21.50
N ALA A 444 -12.18 11.03 22.62
CA ALA A 444 -11.47 11.06 23.90
C ALA A 444 -10.23 10.13 23.91
N VAL A 445 -10.28 8.99 23.23
CA VAL A 445 -9.10 8.12 23.03
C VAL A 445 -8.06 8.82 22.17
N SER A 446 -8.47 9.48 21.08
CA SER A 446 -7.57 10.29 20.23
C SER A 446 -6.90 11.41 21.04
N ALA A 447 -7.65 12.11 21.90
CA ALA A 447 -7.08 13.12 22.81
C ALA A 447 -6.11 12.51 23.84
N SER A 448 -6.38 11.29 24.32
CA SER A 448 -5.48 10.57 25.23
C SER A 448 -4.14 10.24 24.57
N PHE A 449 -4.14 9.83 23.30
CA PHE A 449 -2.89 9.66 22.55
C PHE A 449 -2.23 10.99 22.19
N GLY A 450 -2.99 12.07 21.99
CA GLY A 450 -2.41 13.42 21.91
C GLY A 450 -1.69 13.83 23.19
N LEU A 451 -2.25 13.56 24.37
CA LEU A 451 -1.56 13.75 25.64
C LEU A 451 -0.27 12.92 25.72
N ALA A 452 -0.26 11.70 25.19
CA ALA A 452 0.95 10.88 25.15
C ALA A 452 2.04 11.49 24.25
N LEU A 453 1.68 11.96 23.06
CA LEU A 453 2.61 12.56 22.11
C LEU A 453 3.14 13.93 22.60
N ALA A 454 2.40 14.64 23.45
CA ALA A 454 2.85 15.88 24.09
C ALA A 454 4.14 15.71 24.91
N GLY A 455 4.42 14.49 25.42
CA GLY A 455 5.65 14.17 26.15
C GLY A 455 5.85 14.98 27.43
N LYS A 456 4.78 15.53 28.02
CA LYS A 456 4.83 16.35 29.24
C LYS A 456 4.56 15.51 30.50
N PRO A 457 5.25 15.76 31.63
CA PRO A 457 4.98 15.06 32.88
C PRO A 457 3.52 15.17 33.36
N GLU A 458 2.88 16.32 33.16
CA GLU A 458 1.50 16.58 33.54
C GLU A 458 0.53 15.73 32.70
N ALA A 459 0.83 15.55 31.42
CA ALA A 459 0.06 14.70 30.51
C ALA A 459 0.14 13.23 30.93
N GLU A 460 1.34 12.74 31.25
CA GLU A 460 1.55 11.38 31.78
C GLU A 460 0.75 11.13 33.06
N GLN A 461 0.77 12.08 34.01
CA GLN A 461 -0.01 11.98 35.24
C GLN A 461 -1.51 11.93 34.99
N THR A 462 -2.00 12.71 34.02
CA THR A 462 -3.40 12.67 33.59
C THR A 462 -3.76 11.29 33.04
N LEU A 463 -2.92 10.70 32.20
CA LEU A 463 -3.14 9.37 31.62
C LEU A 463 -3.15 8.27 32.69
N ILE A 464 -2.24 8.32 33.65
CA ILE A 464 -2.22 7.38 34.79
C ILE A 464 -3.53 7.47 35.60
N LYS A 465 -4.04 8.68 35.83
CA LYS A 465 -5.32 8.89 36.53
C LYS A 465 -6.50 8.36 35.70
N LEU A 466 -6.51 8.61 34.39
CA LEU A 466 -7.56 8.14 33.47
C LEU A 466 -7.69 6.62 33.46
N ALA A 467 -6.59 5.88 33.54
CA ALA A 467 -6.62 4.41 33.61
C ALA A 467 -7.41 3.89 34.84
N GLN A 468 -7.50 4.70 35.90
CA GLN A 468 -8.16 4.35 37.16
C GLN A 468 -9.54 5.02 37.32
N ASP A 469 -9.87 6.00 36.48
CA ASP A 469 -11.11 6.77 36.60
C ASP A 469 -12.33 5.88 36.28
N THR A 470 -13.29 5.84 37.18
CA THR A 470 -14.55 5.08 37.00
C THR A 470 -15.57 5.84 36.16
N LYS A 471 -15.37 7.14 35.94
CA LYS A 471 -16.24 7.99 35.12
C LYS A 471 -15.76 8.13 33.68
N ALA A 472 -14.51 7.77 33.38
CA ALA A 472 -13.98 7.76 32.02
C ALA A 472 -14.66 6.69 31.16
N PHE A 473 -14.70 6.93 29.84
CA PHE A 473 -15.20 5.92 28.89
C PHE A 473 -14.39 4.62 29.02
N PRO A 474 -15.02 3.43 28.91
CA PRO A 474 -14.30 2.16 28.95
C PRO A 474 -13.14 2.08 27.95
N ALA A 475 -13.32 2.59 26.73
CA ALA A 475 -12.27 2.64 25.70
C ALA A 475 -11.10 3.55 26.11
N VAL A 476 -11.37 4.71 26.73
CA VAL A 476 -10.33 5.61 27.26
C VAL A 476 -9.53 4.91 28.35
N LYS A 477 -10.19 4.21 29.27
CA LYS A 477 -9.48 3.45 30.32
C LYS A 477 -8.57 2.37 29.76
N ALA A 478 -9.04 1.66 28.74
CA ALA A 478 -8.25 0.62 28.08
C ALA A 478 -7.01 1.22 27.38
N ALA A 479 -7.18 2.36 26.70
CA ALA A 479 -6.09 3.05 26.01
C ALA A 479 -5.13 3.79 26.94
N ALA A 480 -5.58 4.25 28.12
CA ALA A 480 -4.83 5.16 28.97
C ALA A 480 -3.50 4.58 29.49
N ALA A 481 -3.44 3.27 29.76
CA ALA A 481 -2.20 2.61 30.18
C ALA A 481 -1.16 2.58 29.06
N GLU A 482 -1.60 2.27 27.83
CA GLU A 482 -0.76 2.28 26.63
C GLU A 482 -0.29 3.69 26.29
N ALA A 483 -1.19 4.67 26.36
CA ALA A 483 -0.88 6.09 26.18
C ALA A 483 0.12 6.59 27.24
N ALA A 484 0.01 6.18 28.50
CA ALA A 484 0.98 6.55 29.54
C ALA A 484 2.38 5.98 29.26
N ALA A 485 2.46 4.71 28.83
CA ALA A 485 3.74 4.10 28.43
C ALA A 485 4.34 4.81 27.20
N LEU A 486 3.51 5.19 26.24
CA LEU A 486 3.94 6.00 25.10
C LEU A 486 4.45 7.38 25.54
N SER A 487 3.78 8.05 26.47
CA SER A 487 4.20 9.34 27.03
C SER A 487 5.58 9.25 27.68
N GLN A 488 5.85 8.17 28.42
CA GLN A 488 7.16 7.92 29.02
C GLN A 488 8.24 7.75 27.95
N LYS A 489 7.95 6.95 26.91
CA LYS A 489 8.86 6.76 25.77
C LYS A 489 9.14 8.08 25.05
N MET A 490 8.10 8.86 24.77
CA MET A 490 8.19 10.16 24.11
C MET A 490 9.07 11.15 24.90
N ARG A 491 8.88 11.21 26.22
CA ARG A 491 9.71 12.05 27.10
C ARG A 491 11.16 11.57 27.20
N ALA A 492 11.38 10.26 27.23
CA ALA A 492 12.71 9.69 27.38
C ALA A 492 13.56 9.81 26.10
N GLN A 493 12.94 9.66 24.93
CA GLN A 493 13.65 9.60 23.64
C GLN A 493 13.57 10.93 22.87
N GLY A 494 12.53 11.73 23.11
CA GLY A 494 12.17 12.87 22.28
C GLY A 494 11.39 12.47 21.03
N GLN A 495 10.66 13.42 20.46
CA GLN A 495 9.76 13.20 19.32
C GLN A 495 10.47 12.72 18.07
N ALA A 496 11.58 13.36 17.69
CA ALA A 496 12.35 12.95 16.51
C ALA A 496 12.81 11.49 16.61
N ALA A 497 13.43 11.11 17.73
CA ALA A 497 13.90 9.74 17.93
C ALA A 497 12.76 8.71 17.99
N TYR A 498 11.61 9.07 18.57
CA TYR A 498 10.43 8.20 18.56
C TYR A 498 9.97 7.86 17.14
N TYR A 499 9.88 8.87 16.27
CA TYR A 499 9.46 8.67 14.88
C TYR A 499 10.55 8.01 14.02
N SER A 500 11.83 8.31 14.23
CA SER A 500 12.93 7.60 13.57
C SER A 500 13.01 6.12 13.95
N ALA A 501 12.81 5.77 15.23
CA ALA A 501 12.85 4.38 15.68
C ALA A 501 11.75 3.50 15.07
N LYS A 502 10.62 4.10 14.68
CA LYS A 502 9.56 3.42 13.92
C LYS A 502 9.98 3.08 12.49
N CYS A 503 10.96 3.79 11.91
CA CYS A 503 11.43 3.59 10.54
C CYS A 503 12.34 2.36 10.40
N GLU A 504 13.14 2.08 11.42
CA GLU A 504 14.21 1.07 11.34
C GLU A 504 13.72 -0.36 11.62
N GLY A 505 12.40 -0.54 11.77
CA GLY A 505 11.76 -1.82 12.05
C GLY A 505 12.49 -2.56 13.14
N SER A 506 12.53 -1.99 14.36
CA SER A 506 13.29 -2.45 15.53
C SER A 506 14.06 -3.75 15.25
N LYS A 507 15.28 -3.63 14.72
CA LYS A 507 16.28 -4.66 14.90
C LYS A 507 16.49 -4.76 16.41
N GLN A 508 15.64 -5.52 17.09
CA GLN A 508 16.02 -6.00 18.41
C GLN A 508 17.30 -6.82 18.20
N PRO A 509 18.35 -6.57 19.01
CA PRO A 509 19.62 -7.29 18.89
C PRO A 509 19.46 -8.80 19.04
#